data_AF-A0A7S2SK06-F1
#
_entry.id   AF-A0A7S2SK06-F1
#
_cell.length_a   1.000
_cell.length_b   1.000
_cell.length_c   1.000
_cell.angle_alpha   90.00
_cell.angle_beta   90.00
_cell.angle_gamma   90.00
#
_symmetry.space_group_name_H-M   'P 1'
#
loop_
_entity.id
_entity.type
_entity.pdbx_description
1 polymer ?
#
loop_
_entity_poly.entity_id
_entity_poly.type
_entity_poly.pdbx_seq_one_letter_code
_entity_poly.pdbx_strand_id
1 'polypeptide(L)'
;MGKSGLDALEARLKDQFFKNDKIWWGLTWVYFGYVVLGGVSWKVHKHVYTGDENKSIVENIKKGQIATFRKRVYAEFFFPSFLRYHITYRFHVLMAGVWLITGVYNLRNQPKFIGVNDGKKLFENRRLHAGLSGYMYAISSILKGATASMMSWYSHSLGFARWPMITYGIYDVVSLLLAIKFILQGNIPDHKRWMVRNFAMGSGSIWVRVMGAIWAAYDLEFMKDNEFYRKMNNVILCGGFTMGPLFGEFWLAKTRQRRDAALAAMVGLSVAVLVAGKAIYEEKKDYDANQYSRAKNRSFAT
;
A
#
# COMPACT_ATOMS: atom_id res chain seq x y z
N MET A 1 -13.03 -8.77 -34.46
CA MET A 1 -13.24 -9.45 -33.17
C MET A 1 -14.12 -8.59 -32.28
N GLY A 2 -15.27 -9.11 -31.86
CA GLY A 2 -16.44 -8.32 -31.44
C GLY A 2 -16.33 -7.66 -30.07
N LYS A 3 -16.75 -6.38 -30.00
CA LYS A 3 -16.91 -5.58 -28.77
C LYS A 3 -17.72 -6.28 -27.66
N SER A 4 -18.62 -7.19 -28.02
CA SER A 4 -19.51 -7.89 -27.07
C SER A 4 -18.80 -8.86 -26.12
N GLY A 5 -17.70 -9.49 -26.52
CA GLY A 5 -17.00 -10.48 -25.69
C GLY A 5 -16.24 -9.86 -24.52
N LEU A 6 -15.60 -8.72 -24.76
CA LEU A 6 -14.82 -7.98 -23.75
C LEU A 6 -15.73 -7.28 -22.74
N ASP A 7 -16.83 -6.68 -23.20
CA ASP A 7 -17.80 -6.03 -22.30
C ASP A 7 -18.53 -7.06 -21.41
N ALA A 8 -18.84 -8.25 -21.94
CA ALA A 8 -19.40 -9.36 -21.18
C ALA A 8 -18.40 -9.95 -20.17
N LEU A 9 -17.13 -10.10 -20.56
CA LEU A 9 -16.06 -10.51 -19.66
C LEU A 9 -15.84 -9.48 -18.55
N GLU A 10 -15.89 -8.19 -18.88
CA GLU A 10 -15.77 -7.10 -17.91
C GLU A 10 -16.92 -7.10 -16.89
N ALA A 11 -18.16 -7.22 -17.37
CA ALA A 11 -19.33 -7.31 -16.50
C ALA A 11 -19.24 -8.54 -15.57
N ARG A 12 -18.82 -9.70 -16.11
CA ARG A 12 -18.57 -10.92 -15.33
C ARG A 12 -17.44 -10.76 -14.32
N LEU A 13 -16.33 -10.13 -14.68
CA LEU A 13 -15.21 -9.91 -13.77
C LEU A 13 -15.60 -8.96 -12.64
N LYS A 14 -16.34 -7.87 -12.91
CA LYS A 14 -16.87 -7.02 -11.84
C LYS A 14 -17.81 -7.79 -10.93
N ASP A 15 -18.76 -8.51 -11.52
CA ASP A 15 -19.77 -9.22 -10.76
C ASP A 15 -19.13 -10.34 -9.92
N GLN A 16 -18.17 -11.10 -10.45
CA GLN A 16 -17.43 -12.12 -9.70
C GLN A 16 -16.46 -11.55 -8.67
N PHE A 17 -15.73 -10.48 -9.00
CA PHE A 17 -14.78 -9.86 -8.09
C PHE A 17 -15.52 -9.27 -6.89
N PHE A 18 -16.72 -8.71 -7.07
CA PHE A 18 -17.52 -8.17 -5.95
C PHE A 18 -18.44 -9.21 -5.28
N LYS A 19 -18.76 -10.35 -5.91
CA LYS A 19 -19.59 -11.40 -5.30
C LYS A 19 -18.81 -12.38 -4.41
N ASN A 20 -17.49 -12.52 -4.58
CA ASN A 20 -16.73 -13.48 -3.77
C ASN A 20 -16.26 -12.89 -2.44
N ASP A 21 -17.22 -12.66 -1.55
CA ASP A 21 -17.05 -12.09 -0.22
C ASP A 21 -15.96 -12.77 0.62
N LYS A 22 -15.85 -14.09 0.47
CA LYS A 22 -14.89 -14.90 1.23
C LYS A 22 -13.45 -14.58 0.85
N ILE A 23 -13.18 -14.34 -0.44
CA ILE A 23 -11.83 -14.00 -0.92
C ILE A 23 -11.42 -12.60 -0.42
N TRP A 24 -12.30 -11.60 -0.50
CA TRP A 24 -11.98 -10.25 -0.02
C TRP A 24 -11.70 -10.19 1.47
N TRP A 25 -12.56 -10.83 2.29
CA TRP A 25 -12.32 -10.92 3.72
C TRP A 25 -11.09 -11.77 4.02
N GLY A 26 -10.84 -12.85 3.29
CA GLY A 26 -9.62 -13.64 3.40
C GLY A 26 -8.36 -12.80 3.16
N LEU A 27 -8.28 -12.07 2.05
CA LEU A 27 -7.16 -11.19 1.74
C LEU A 27 -7.01 -10.04 2.74
N THR A 28 -8.13 -9.46 3.18
CA THR A 28 -8.16 -8.40 4.19
C THR A 28 -7.60 -8.89 5.52
N TRP A 29 -8.04 -10.06 5.98
CA TRP A 29 -7.56 -10.67 7.22
C TRP A 29 -6.12 -11.16 7.13
N VAL A 30 -5.70 -11.70 5.98
CA VAL A 30 -4.31 -12.06 5.72
C VAL A 30 -3.42 -10.83 5.80
N TYR A 31 -3.79 -9.73 5.13
CA TYR A 31 -3.02 -8.49 5.21
C TYR A 31 -3.04 -7.88 6.61
N PHE A 32 -4.22 -7.83 7.26
CA PHE A 32 -4.35 -7.36 8.63
C PHE A 32 -3.44 -8.17 9.56
N GLY A 33 -3.47 -9.50 9.49
CA GLY A 33 -2.59 -10.38 10.25
C GLY A 33 -1.12 -10.10 9.96
N TYR A 34 -0.74 -10.04 8.68
CA TYR A 34 0.64 -9.80 8.26
C TYR A 34 1.19 -8.45 8.74
N VAL A 35 0.42 -7.39 8.58
CA VAL A 35 0.87 -6.02 8.82
C VAL A 35 0.67 -5.62 10.27
N VAL A 36 -0.51 -5.87 10.83
CA VAL A 36 -0.87 -5.41 12.17
C VAL A 36 -0.19 -6.24 13.24
N LEU A 37 -0.27 -7.58 13.18
CA LEU A 37 0.36 -8.43 14.20
C LEU A 37 1.88 -8.29 14.18
N GLY A 38 2.47 -8.05 13.01
CA GLY A 38 3.85 -7.62 12.88
C GLY A 38 4.10 -6.31 13.63
N GLY A 39 3.31 -5.26 13.39
CA GLY A 39 3.49 -3.98 14.06
C GLY A 39 3.40 -4.03 15.60
N VAL A 40 2.47 -4.81 16.17
CA VAL A 40 2.17 -4.80 17.61
C VAL A 40 3.25 -5.46 18.48
N SER A 41 3.92 -6.50 17.97
CA SER A 41 4.95 -7.23 18.73
C SER A 41 6.20 -7.43 17.91
N TRP A 42 7.33 -6.92 18.39
CA TRP A 42 8.63 -7.11 17.73
C TRP A 42 8.98 -8.59 17.56
N LYS A 43 8.58 -9.45 18.51
CA LYS A 43 8.82 -10.90 18.44
C LYS A 43 8.01 -11.52 17.30
N VAL A 44 6.74 -11.13 17.19
CA VAL A 44 5.86 -11.59 16.10
C VAL A 44 6.34 -11.03 14.77
N HIS A 45 6.70 -9.74 14.70
CA HIS A 45 7.29 -9.15 13.50
C HIS A 45 8.56 -9.89 13.08
N LYS A 46 9.47 -10.17 14.01
CA LYS A 46 10.69 -10.91 13.70
C LYS A 46 10.35 -12.32 13.23
N HIS A 47 9.45 -13.04 13.90
CA HIS A 47 9.07 -14.40 13.52
C HIS A 47 8.42 -14.44 12.13
N VAL A 48 7.42 -13.59 11.89
CA VAL A 48 6.66 -13.57 10.63
C VAL A 48 7.56 -13.16 9.45
N TYR A 49 8.43 -12.17 9.65
CA TYR A 49 9.22 -11.58 8.56
C TYR A 49 10.60 -12.23 8.39
N THR A 50 11.07 -13.06 9.33
CA THR A 50 12.35 -13.77 9.19
C THR A 50 12.14 -15.26 9.04
N GLY A 51 12.63 -15.83 7.93
CA GLY A 51 12.58 -17.26 7.66
C GLY A 51 13.79 -18.00 8.22
N ASP A 52 13.69 -19.33 8.28
CA ASP A 52 14.85 -20.20 8.30
C ASP A 52 15.42 -20.28 6.88
N GLU A 53 16.67 -19.82 6.73
CA GLU A 53 17.35 -19.68 5.43
C GLU A 53 17.69 -21.05 4.81
N ASN A 54 17.71 -22.10 5.63
CA ASN A 54 18.00 -23.46 5.19
C ASN A 54 16.72 -24.26 4.86
N LYS A 55 15.57 -23.60 4.83
CA LYS A 55 14.26 -24.22 4.62
C LYS A 55 13.56 -23.64 3.40
N SER A 56 12.77 -24.47 2.75
CA SER A 56 11.95 -24.03 1.61
C SER A 56 10.94 -22.96 2.05
N ILE A 57 10.48 -22.13 1.11
CA ILE A 57 9.42 -21.13 1.36
C ILE A 57 8.17 -21.81 1.94
N VAL A 58 7.82 -23.00 1.44
CA VAL A 58 6.66 -23.76 1.92
C VAL A 58 6.82 -24.19 3.38
N GLU A 59 8.01 -24.66 3.78
CA GLU A 59 8.28 -25.02 5.18
C GLU A 59 8.25 -23.80 6.10
N ASN A 60 8.79 -22.67 5.65
CA ASN A 60 8.72 -21.40 6.39
C ASN A 60 7.25 -20.97 6.58
N ILE A 61 6.44 -21.00 5.52
CA ILE A 61 5.01 -20.66 5.59
C ILE A 61 4.27 -21.60 6.56
N LYS A 62 4.56 -22.91 6.53
CA LYS A 62 3.98 -23.88 7.48
C LYS A 62 4.30 -23.56 8.94
N LYS A 63 5.42 -22.88 9.21
CA LYS A 63 5.82 -22.39 10.55
C LYS A 63 5.29 -20.98 10.87
N GLY A 64 4.41 -20.43 10.02
CA GLY A 64 3.87 -19.08 10.16
C GLY A 64 4.88 -17.98 9.79
N GLN A 65 5.94 -18.33 9.06
CA GLN A 65 6.97 -17.39 8.59
C GLN A 65 6.71 -17.07 7.12
N ILE A 66 6.46 -15.81 6.81
CA ILE A 66 6.35 -15.34 5.42
C ILE A 66 7.76 -15.12 4.83
N ALA A 67 8.78 -15.07 5.70
CA ALA A 67 10.21 -15.15 5.35
C ALA A 67 10.63 -14.12 4.30
N THR A 68 10.34 -12.86 4.56
CA THR A 68 10.61 -11.75 3.64
C THR A 68 12.03 -11.19 3.78
N PHE A 69 12.71 -11.46 4.89
CA PHE A 69 14.09 -11.05 5.13
C PHE A 69 14.90 -12.19 5.76
N ARG A 70 16.21 -12.21 5.45
CA ARG A 70 17.18 -12.94 6.28
C ARG A 70 17.19 -12.35 7.69
N LYS A 71 17.39 -13.18 8.72
CA LYS A 71 17.38 -12.74 10.12
C LYS A 71 18.37 -11.61 10.39
N ARG A 72 19.54 -11.68 9.74
CA ARG A 72 20.58 -10.67 9.81
C ARG A 72 20.15 -9.33 9.21
N VAL A 73 19.55 -9.35 8.03
CA VAL A 73 19.08 -8.14 7.34
C VAL A 73 17.94 -7.47 8.11
N TYR A 74 17.04 -8.27 8.68
CA TYR A 74 16.01 -7.75 9.57
C TYR A 74 16.60 -7.02 10.78
N ALA A 75 17.66 -7.55 11.38
CA ALA A 75 18.35 -6.93 12.51
C ALA A 75 19.14 -5.67 12.13
N GLU A 76 19.68 -5.59 10.92
CA GLU A 76 20.48 -4.45 10.44
C GLU A 76 19.61 -3.30 9.90
N PHE A 77 18.51 -3.59 9.20
CA PHE A 77 17.69 -2.56 8.53
C PHE A 77 16.36 -2.29 9.23
N PHE A 78 15.59 -3.33 9.55
CA PHE A 78 14.24 -3.16 10.07
C PHE A 78 14.22 -2.91 11.57
N PHE A 79 15.09 -3.55 12.33
CA PHE A 79 15.13 -3.42 13.79
C PHE A 79 15.53 -2.01 14.26
N PRO A 80 16.55 -1.33 13.70
CA PRO A 80 16.91 0.03 14.12
C PRO A 80 15.84 1.06 13.72
N SER A 81 15.23 0.93 12.54
CA SER A 81 14.10 1.77 12.12
C SER A 81 12.85 1.52 12.97
N PHE A 82 12.58 0.26 13.31
CA PHE A 82 11.48 -0.12 14.21
C PHE A 82 11.70 0.41 15.63
N LEU A 83 12.93 0.44 16.15
CA LEU A 83 13.23 1.00 17.47
C LEU A 83 13.17 2.53 17.50
N ARG A 84 13.70 3.23 16.48
CA ARG A 84 13.72 4.71 16.44
C ARG A 84 12.34 5.33 16.30
N TYR A 85 11.42 4.69 15.59
CA TYR A 85 10.06 5.19 15.35
C TYR A 85 8.99 4.28 15.95
N HIS A 86 9.34 3.52 16.97
CA HIS A 86 8.55 2.40 17.49
C HIS A 86 7.10 2.75 17.78
N ILE A 87 6.87 3.88 18.45
CA ILE A 87 5.52 4.31 18.83
C ILE A 87 4.75 4.77 17.59
N THR A 88 5.34 5.65 16.77
CA THR A 88 4.69 6.17 15.56
C THR A 88 4.38 5.07 14.56
N TYR A 89 5.32 4.15 14.32
CA TYR A 89 5.16 3.02 13.42
C TYR A 89 4.08 2.07 13.90
N ARG A 90 4.07 1.71 15.20
CA ARG A 90 3.01 0.89 15.81
C ARG A 90 1.65 1.52 15.62
N PHE A 91 1.56 2.81 15.94
CA PHE A 91 0.30 3.54 15.84
C PHE A 91 -0.17 3.62 14.38
N HIS A 92 0.73 3.94 13.44
CA HIS A 92 0.45 3.95 12.02
C HIS A 92 -0.08 2.59 11.53
N VAL A 93 0.61 1.50 11.88
CA VAL A 93 0.26 0.14 11.44
C VAL A 93 -1.06 -0.33 12.05
N LEU A 94 -1.29 -0.06 13.34
CA LEU A 94 -2.57 -0.34 14.01
C LEU A 94 -3.72 0.41 13.34
N MET A 95 -3.55 1.71 13.10
CA MET A 95 -4.56 2.54 12.44
C MET A 95 -4.77 2.10 10.99
N ALA A 96 -3.73 1.73 10.25
CA ALA A 96 -3.87 1.14 8.92
C ALA A 96 -4.66 -0.18 8.95
N GLY A 97 -4.48 -1.00 9.99
CA GLY A 97 -5.27 -2.20 10.22
C GLY A 97 -6.76 -1.90 10.43
N VAL A 98 -7.07 -1.02 11.38
CA VAL A 98 -8.44 -0.60 11.68
C VAL A 98 -9.08 0.03 10.44
N TRP A 99 -8.35 0.89 9.74
CA TRP A 99 -8.77 1.51 8.48
C TRP A 99 -9.12 0.47 7.43
N LEU A 100 -8.30 -0.57 7.26
CA LEU A 100 -8.57 -1.59 6.24
C LEU A 100 -9.87 -2.34 6.53
N ILE A 101 -10.04 -2.81 7.77
CA ILE A 101 -11.24 -3.55 8.18
C ILE A 101 -12.49 -2.68 8.05
N THR A 102 -12.45 -1.49 8.65
CA THR A 102 -13.60 -0.57 8.65
C THR A 102 -13.87 0.01 7.26
N GLY A 103 -12.84 0.18 6.45
CA GLY A 103 -12.92 0.65 5.07
C GLY A 103 -13.58 -0.37 4.16
N VAL A 104 -13.14 -1.64 4.21
CA VAL A 104 -13.81 -2.72 3.49
C VAL A 104 -15.25 -2.84 3.95
N TYR A 105 -15.51 -2.81 5.26
CA TYR A 105 -16.87 -2.86 5.79
C TYR A 105 -17.76 -1.72 5.28
N ASN A 106 -17.29 -0.47 5.34
CA ASN A 106 -18.04 0.71 4.88
C ASN A 106 -18.21 0.70 3.35
N LEU A 107 -17.19 0.28 2.58
CA LEU A 107 -17.27 0.18 1.13
C LEU A 107 -18.23 -0.90 0.64
N ARG A 108 -18.46 -1.94 1.44
CA ARG A 108 -19.46 -2.98 1.15
C ARG A 108 -20.87 -2.55 1.57
N ASN A 109 -20.99 -1.83 2.68
CA ASN A 109 -22.27 -1.37 3.22
C ASN A 109 -22.59 0.08 2.81
N GLN A 110 -22.49 0.38 1.51
CA GLN A 110 -22.69 1.73 0.99
C GLN A 110 -24.10 2.27 1.23
N PRO A 111 -24.28 3.58 1.49
CA PRO A 111 -25.61 4.15 1.64
C PRO A 111 -26.43 4.00 0.36
N LYS A 112 -27.64 3.47 0.46
CA LYS A 112 -28.57 3.27 -0.67
C LYS A 112 -29.77 4.17 -0.53
N PHE A 113 -30.19 4.80 -1.62
CA PHE A 113 -31.39 5.64 -1.61
C PHE A 113 -32.62 4.75 -1.45
N ILE A 114 -33.47 5.05 -0.48
CA ILE A 114 -34.69 4.28 -0.18
C ILE A 114 -35.98 5.07 -0.33
N GLY A 115 -35.89 6.39 -0.48
CA GLY A 115 -37.07 7.24 -0.69
C GLY A 115 -36.89 8.65 -0.17
N VAL A 116 -38.00 9.37 -0.08
CA VAL A 116 -38.08 10.71 0.49
C VAL A 116 -39.13 10.68 1.59
N ASN A 117 -38.82 11.25 2.76
CA ASN A 117 -39.78 11.46 3.84
C ASN A 117 -39.70 12.93 4.28
N ASP A 118 -40.82 13.63 4.30
CA ASP A 118 -40.92 15.07 4.61
C ASP A 118 -39.92 15.94 3.82
N GLY A 119 -39.79 15.68 2.52
CA GLY A 119 -38.85 16.40 1.64
C GLY A 119 -37.36 16.06 1.86
N LYS A 120 -37.02 15.20 2.84
CA LYS A 120 -35.65 14.75 3.10
C LYS A 120 -35.38 13.42 2.43
N LYS A 121 -34.27 13.33 1.67
CA LYS A 121 -33.81 12.07 1.07
C LYS A 121 -33.39 11.09 2.17
N LEU A 122 -34.04 9.92 2.18
CA LEU A 122 -33.72 8.82 3.07
C LEU A 122 -32.72 7.87 2.40
N PHE A 123 -31.74 7.46 3.19
CA PHE A 123 -30.72 6.51 2.77
C PHE A 123 -30.59 5.40 3.81
N GLU A 124 -30.74 4.16 3.36
CA GLU A 124 -30.34 2.97 4.12
C GLU A 124 -28.83 3.03 4.38
N ASN A 125 -28.37 2.43 5.47
CA ASN A 125 -26.95 2.33 5.86
C ASN A 125 -26.22 3.67 6.08
N ARG A 126 -26.89 4.82 5.94
CA ARG A 126 -26.31 6.13 6.29
C ARG A 126 -25.86 6.18 7.75
N ARG A 127 -26.63 5.59 8.66
CA ARG A 127 -26.30 5.50 10.08
C ARG A 127 -25.07 4.64 10.38
N LEU A 128 -24.71 3.68 9.52
CA LEU A 128 -23.47 2.92 9.68
C LEU A 128 -22.25 3.81 9.39
N HIS A 129 -22.32 4.56 8.30
CA HIS A 129 -21.28 5.53 7.90
C HIS A 129 -21.22 6.77 8.80
N ALA A 130 -22.31 7.07 9.52
CA ALA A 130 -22.37 8.11 10.54
C ALA A 130 -22.27 7.55 11.98
N GLY A 131 -22.06 6.24 12.12
CA GLY A 131 -22.01 5.53 13.39
C GLY A 131 -20.60 5.03 13.69
N LEU A 132 -20.47 4.05 14.59
CA LEU A 132 -19.18 3.58 15.09
C LEU A 132 -18.21 3.18 13.97
N SER A 133 -18.65 2.44 12.94
CA SER A 133 -17.78 2.00 11.85
C SER A 133 -17.28 3.17 10.98
N GLY A 134 -18.13 4.18 10.75
CA GLY A 134 -17.76 5.40 10.06
C GLY A 134 -16.77 6.25 10.86
N TYR A 135 -17.00 6.42 12.17
CA TYR A 135 -16.08 7.13 13.07
C TYR A 135 -14.73 6.44 13.17
N MET A 136 -14.71 5.12 13.36
CA MET A 136 -13.46 4.35 13.42
C MET A 136 -12.69 4.46 12.10
N TYR A 137 -13.38 4.39 10.96
CA TYR A 137 -12.75 4.61 9.65
C TYR A 137 -12.17 6.02 9.53
N ALA A 138 -12.93 7.04 9.93
CA ALA A 138 -12.49 8.42 9.86
C ALA A 138 -11.23 8.66 10.71
N ILE A 139 -11.29 8.31 11.99
CA ILE A 139 -10.19 8.49 12.93
C ILE A 139 -8.96 7.71 12.48
N SER A 140 -9.13 6.43 12.13
CA SER A 140 -8.01 5.59 11.70
C SER A 140 -7.38 6.07 10.38
N SER A 141 -8.15 6.58 9.42
CA SER A 141 -7.56 7.14 8.19
C SER A 141 -6.81 8.44 8.45
N ILE A 142 -7.37 9.35 9.26
CA ILE A 142 -6.70 10.63 9.60
C ILE A 142 -5.36 10.33 10.27
N LEU A 143 -5.37 9.44 11.26
CA LEU A 143 -4.17 9.10 12.01
C LEU A 143 -3.16 8.35 11.13
N LYS A 144 -3.60 7.43 10.27
CA LYS A 144 -2.74 6.76 9.27
C LYS A 144 -2.08 7.78 8.34
N GLY A 145 -2.85 8.71 7.76
CA GLY A 145 -2.33 9.74 6.86
C GLY A 145 -1.36 10.71 7.56
N ALA A 146 -1.73 11.20 8.74
CA ALA A 146 -0.88 12.10 9.53
C ALA A 146 0.44 11.44 9.96
N THR A 147 0.37 10.20 10.45
CA THR A 147 1.58 9.44 10.82
C THR A 147 2.44 9.09 9.62
N ALA A 148 1.85 8.82 8.44
CA ALA A 148 2.61 8.61 7.21
C ALA A 148 3.43 9.85 6.82
N SER A 149 2.82 11.05 6.87
CA SER A 149 3.53 12.30 6.60
C SER A 149 4.65 12.55 7.61
N MET A 150 4.39 12.33 8.90
CA MET A 150 5.40 12.52 9.96
C MET A 150 6.56 11.53 9.80
N MET A 151 6.27 10.24 9.59
CA MET A 151 7.29 9.23 9.31
C MET A 151 8.11 9.57 8.08
N SER A 152 7.47 10.12 7.04
CA SER A 152 8.16 10.48 5.80
C SER A 152 9.13 11.64 6.00
N TRP A 153 8.69 12.67 6.72
CA TRP A 153 9.52 13.82 7.07
C TRP A 153 10.82 13.42 7.77
N TYR A 154 10.72 12.55 8.76
CA TYR A 154 11.87 12.12 9.56
C TYR A 154 12.61 10.91 8.99
N SER A 155 12.19 10.34 7.87
CA SER A 155 12.83 9.14 7.31
C SER A 155 14.13 9.49 6.57
N HIS A 156 15.24 8.94 7.03
CA HIS A 156 16.54 9.03 6.36
C HIS A 156 16.62 8.18 5.08
N SER A 157 15.76 7.16 4.97
CA SER A 157 15.69 6.28 3.79
C SER A 157 14.91 6.88 2.62
N LEU A 158 14.26 8.03 2.84
CA LEU A 158 13.55 8.76 1.80
C LEU A 158 14.45 9.88 1.31
N GLY A 159 14.94 9.74 0.09
CA GLY A 159 15.60 10.82 -0.63
C GLY A 159 14.54 11.77 -1.20
N PHE A 160 14.47 11.86 -2.53
CA PHE A 160 13.46 12.69 -3.19
C PHE A 160 12.02 12.25 -2.90
N ALA A 161 11.79 10.97 -2.56
CA ALA A 161 10.45 10.44 -2.26
C ALA A 161 9.81 11.04 -1.00
N ARG A 162 10.59 11.70 -0.14
CA ARG A 162 10.07 12.35 1.08
C ARG A 162 8.87 13.24 0.78
N TRP A 163 8.99 14.12 -0.22
CA TRP A 163 7.94 15.07 -0.57
C TRP A 163 6.70 14.39 -1.17
N PRO A 164 6.81 13.52 -2.19
CA PRO A 164 5.68 12.71 -2.65
C PRO A 164 4.96 11.97 -1.52
N MET A 165 5.68 11.33 -0.60
CA MET A 165 5.05 10.58 0.50
C MET A 165 4.24 11.48 1.45
N ILE A 166 4.74 12.68 1.75
CA ILE A 166 4.00 13.68 2.51
C ILE A 166 2.75 14.11 1.74
N THR A 167 2.86 14.38 0.44
CA THR A 167 1.73 14.74 -0.41
C THR A 167 0.66 13.64 -0.43
N TYR A 168 1.05 12.37 -0.51
CA TYR A 168 0.11 11.24 -0.42
C TYR A 168 -0.56 11.15 0.95
N GLY A 169 0.17 11.37 2.05
CA GLY A 169 -0.42 11.44 3.39
C GLY A 169 -1.44 12.58 3.52
N ILE A 170 -1.16 13.74 2.95
CA ILE A 170 -2.10 14.87 2.89
C ILE A 170 -3.32 14.50 2.03
N TYR A 171 -3.12 13.90 0.86
CA TYR A 171 -4.20 13.47 -0.03
C TYR A 171 -5.13 12.45 0.66
N ASP A 172 -4.57 11.52 1.42
CA ASP A 172 -5.32 10.55 2.22
C ASP A 172 -6.24 11.29 3.22
N VAL A 173 -5.71 12.25 3.98
CA VAL A 173 -6.53 13.06 4.92
C VAL A 173 -7.58 13.89 4.18
N VAL A 174 -7.21 14.63 3.13
CA VAL A 174 -8.12 15.51 2.38
C VAL A 174 -9.24 14.72 1.72
N SER A 175 -8.94 13.58 1.11
CA SER A 175 -9.96 12.73 0.48
C SER A 175 -11.00 12.25 1.51
N LEU A 176 -10.59 11.90 2.73
CA LEU A 176 -11.52 11.56 3.80
C LEU A 176 -12.35 12.77 4.26
N LEU A 177 -11.73 13.93 4.47
CA LEU A 177 -12.46 15.14 4.87
C LEU A 177 -13.53 15.52 3.85
N LEU A 178 -13.23 15.37 2.56
CA LEU A 178 -14.22 15.55 1.49
C LEU A 178 -15.33 14.49 1.56
N ALA A 179 -15.00 13.22 1.79
CA ALA A 179 -16.01 12.18 2.00
C ALA A 179 -16.95 12.51 3.16
N ILE A 180 -16.42 12.95 4.31
CA ILE A 180 -17.19 13.36 5.49
C ILE A 180 -18.06 14.58 5.17
N LYS A 181 -17.50 15.60 4.53
CA LYS A 181 -18.24 16.79 4.11
C LYS A 181 -19.46 16.41 3.27
N PHE A 182 -19.29 15.54 2.27
CA PHE A 182 -20.37 15.18 1.36
C PHE A 182 -21.45 14.31 2.01
N ILE A 183 -21.13 13.44 2.98
CA ILE A 183 -22.17 12.68 3.71
C ILE A 183 -22.99 13.57 4.66
N LEU A 184 -22.36 14.58 5.26
CA LEU A 184 -23.04 15.59 6.07
C LEU A 184 -24.01 16.43 5.21
N GLN A 185 -23.59 16.79 3.99
CA GLN A 185 -24.42 17.48 3.00
C GLN A 185 -25.49 16.59 2.33
N GLY A 186 -25.52 15.28 2.61
CA GLY A 186 -26.43 14.34 1.96
C GLY A 186 -26.10 14.05 0.48
N ASN A 187 -24.94 14.48 -0.01
CA ASN A 187 -24.44 14.17 -1.35
C ASN A 187 -23.75 12.79 -1.36
N ILE A 188 -24.58 11.75 -1.33
CA ILE A 188 -24.12 10.36 -1.31
C ILE A 188 -23.25 9.98 -2.52
N PRO A 189 -23.55 10.41 -3.77
CA PRO A 189 -22.69 10.11 -4.91
C PRO A 189 -21.23 10.59 -4.72
N ASP A 190 -21.04 11.81 -4.22
CA ASP A 190 -19.69 12.34 -4.02
C ASP A 190 -19.02 11.77 -2.77
N HIS A 191 -19.76 11.53 -1.69
CA HIS A 191 -19.25 10.78 -0.53
C HIS A 191 -18.64 9.43 -0.97
N LYS A 192 -19.37 8.67 -1.80
CA LYS A 192 -18.89 7.38 -2.34
C LYS A 192 -17.59 7.51 -3.11
N ARG A 193 -17.51 8.52 -3.99
CA ARG A 193 -16.32 8.77 -4.81
C ARG A 193 -15.10 9.04 -3.94
N TRP A 194 -15.25 9.90 -2.93
CA TRP A 194 -14.15 10.26 -2.04
C TRP A 194 -13.77 9.13 -1.08
N MET A 195 -14.72 8.30 -0.63
CA MET A 195 -14.44 7.07 0.11
C MET A 195 -13.58 6.09 -0.71
N VAL A 196 -13.92 5.86 -1.98
CA VAL A 196 -13.13 4.98 -2.86
C VAL A 196 -11.72 5.52 -3.07
N ARG A 197 -11.57 6.84 -3.29
CA ARG A 197 -10.24 7.48 -3.43
C ARG A 197 -9.40 7.35 -2.17
N ASN A 198 -9.99 7.62 -1.00
CA ASN A 198 -9.30 7.44 0.28
C ASN A 198 -8.90 5.97 0.48
N PHE A 199 -9.80 5.04 0.18
CA PHE A 199 -9.52 3.61 0.30
C PHE A 199 -8.37 3.17 -0.64
N ALA A 200 -8.42 3.62 -1.89
CA ALA A 200 -7.41 3.31 -2.90
C ALA A 200 -6.04 3.94 -2.58
N MET A 201 -6.01 5.13 -1.98
CA MET A 201 -4.76 5.74 -1.51
C MET A 201 -4.08 4.84 -0.45
N GLY A 202 -4.84 4.35 0.53
CA GLY A 202 -4.28 3.44 1.53
C GLY A 202 -3.89 2.06 0.97
N SER A 203 -4.54 1.58 -0.09
CA SER A 203 -4.14 0.32 -0.72
C SER A 203 -2.78 0.43 -1.44
N GLY A 204 -2.35 1.63 -1.82
CA GLY A 204 -0.97 1.89 -2.27
C GLY A 204 0.08 1.43 -1.25
N SER A 205 -0.20 1.60 0.06
CA SER A 205 0.70 1.11 1.12
C SER A 205 0.83 -0.42 1.17
N ILE A 206 -0.25 -1.13 0.80
CA ILE A 206 -0.27 -2.59 0.69
C ILE A 206 0.69 -3.02 -0.42
N TRP A 207 0.57 -2.36 -1.58
CA TRP A 207 1.42 -2.63 -2.74
C TRP A 207 2.89 -2.46 -2.42
N VAL A 208 3.27 -1.34 -1.77
CA VAL A 208 4.66 -1.06 -1.39
C VAL A 208 5.21 -2.17 -0.50
N ARG A 209 4.43 -2.64 0.48
CA ARG A 209 4.87 -3.69 1.40
C ARG A 209 5.03 -5.03 0.70
N VAL A 210 4.13 -5.39 -0.21
CA VAL A 210 4.23 -6.63 -0.99
C VAL A 210 5.44 -6.58 -1.92
N MET A 211 5.62 -5.47 -2.65
CA MET A 211 6.76 -5.32 -3.55
C MET A 211 8.09 -5.24 -2.80
N GLY A 212 8.14 -4.52 -1.68
CA GLY A 212 9.32 -4.48 -0.82
C GLY A 212 9.67 -5.86 -0.27
N ALA A 213 8.68 -6.67 0.11
CA ALA A 213 8.88 -8.06 0.55
C ALA A 213 9.37 -8.98 -0.58
N ILE A 214 8.77 -8.89 -1.77
CA ILE A 214 9.21 -9.66 -2.95
C ILE A 214 10.65 -9.29 -3.28
N TRP A 215 10.94 -7.99 -3.36
CA TRP A 215 12.26 -7.50 -3.67
C TRP A 215 13.30 -7.95 -2.65
N ALA A 216 12.96 -7.87 -1.36
CA ALA A 216 13.80 -8.41 -0.29
C ALA A 216 14.05 -9.90 -0.42
N ALA A 217 13.08 -10.68 -0.90
CA ALA A 217 13.31 -12.10 -1.13
C ALA A 217 14.31 -12.37 -2.26
N TYR A 218 14.39 -11.49 -3.27
CA TYR A 218 15.26 -11.67 -4.44
C TYR A 218 16.70 -11.18 -4.24
N ASP A 219 16.91 -10.02 -3.61
CA ASP A 219 18.27 -9.45 -3.50
C ASP A 219 18.48 -8.64 -2.22
N LEU A 220 18.81 -9.36 -1.15
CA LEU A 220 19.16 -8.78 0.14
C LEU A 220 20.52 -8.10 0.17
N GLU A 221 21.46 -8.53 -0.67
CA GLU A 221 22.79 -7.93 -0.71
C GLU A 221 22.72 -6.51 -1.27
N PHE A 222 21.85 -6.27 -2.26
CA PHE A 222 21.53 -4.93 -2.73
C PHE A 222 21.04 -4.02 -1.59
N MET A 223 20.21 -4.55 -0.68
CA MET A 223 19.63 -3.77 0.40
C MET A 223 20.65 -3.28 1.42
N LYS A 224 21.86 -3.87 1.49
CA LYS A 224 22.89 -3.46 2.45
C LYS A 224 23.56 -2.14 2.12
N ASP A 225 23.55 -1.75 0.85
CA ASP A 225 24.09 -0.46 0.44
C ASP A 225 23.05 0.64 0.67
N ASN A 226 23.33 1.54 1.61
CA ASN A 226 22.42 2.61 2.00
C ASN A 226 22.05 3.54 0.84
N GLU A 227 22.97 3.79 -0.09
CA GLU A 227 22.73 4.68 -1.22
C GLU A 227 21.80 4.03 -2.24
N PHE A 228 22.13 2.81 -2.67
CA PHE A 228 21.34 2.07 -3.65
C PHE A 228 19.99 1.64 -3.10
N TYR A 229 19.93 1.23 -1.83
CA TYR A 229 18.67 0.99 -1.12
C TYR A 229 17.78 2.23 -1.15
N ARG A 230 18.32 3.42 -0.81
CA ARG A 230 17.57 4.67 -0.85
C ARG A 230 17.04 4.99 -2.25
N LYS A 231 17.85 4.80 -3.30
CA LYS A 231 17.41 5.01 -4.70
C LYS A 231 16.24 4.09 -5.06
N MET A 232 16.37 2.79 -4.81
CA MET A 232 15.32 1.81 -5.12
C MET A 232 14.07 2.03 -4.27
N ASN A 233 14.22 2.26 -2.97
CA ASN A 233 13.11 2.52 -2.06
C ASN A 233 12.29 3.73 -2.51
N ASN A 234 12.94 4.80 -3.01
CA ASN A 234 12.21 5.95 -3.58
C ASN A 234 11.37 5.56 -4.80
N VAL A 235 11.89 4.73 -5.71
CA VAL A 235 11.17 4.27 -6.90
C VAL A 235 9.96 3.42 -6.52
N ILE A 236 10.15 2.44 -5.64
CA ILE A 236 9.08 1.53 -5.19
C ILE A 236 7.99 2.30 -4.43
N LEU A 237 8.38 3.21 -3.52
CA LEU A 237 7.41 4.00 -2.76
C LEU A 237 6.61 4.93 -3.66
N CYS A 238 7.26 5.72 -4.51
CA CYS A 238 6.57 6.61 -5.44
C CYS A 238 5.67 5.82 -6.40
N GLY A 239 6.15 4.70 -6.94
CA GLY A 239 5.36 3.82 -7.79
C GLY A 239 4.11 3.29 -7.08
N GLY A 240 4.28 2.69 -5.90
CA GLY A 240 3.18 2.08 -5.15
C GLY A 240 2.13 3.07 -4.68
N PHE A 241 2.54 4.22 -4.16
CA PHE A 241 1.60 5.24 -3.72
C PHE A 241 0.98 6.02 -4.89
N THR A 242 1.59 6.08 -6.07
CA THR A 242 0.92 6.59 -7.29
C THR A 242 -0.09 5.58 -7.84
N MET A 243 0.19 4.28 -7.72
CA MET A 243 -0.72 3.21 -8.14
C MET A 243 -2.07 3.29 -7.42
N GLY A 244 -2.08 3.68 -6.14
CA GLY A 244 -3.30 3.83 -5.33
C GLY A 244 -4.34 4.76 -5.96
N PRO A 245 -4.05 6.07 -6.16
CA PRO A 245 -4.94 7.01 -6.84
C PRO A 245 -5.36 6.55 -8.24
N LEU A 246 -4.46 5.99 -9.05
CA LEU A 246 -4.79 5.47 -10.38
C LEU A 246 -5.79 4.32 -10.30
N PHE A 247 -5.62 3.40 -9.35
CA PHE A 247 -6.55 2.33 -9.06
C PHE A 247 -7.91 2.88 -8.60
N GLY A 248 -7.92 3.94 -7.80
CA GLY A 248 -9.13 4.65 -7.41
C GLY A 248 -9.90 5.23 -8.61
N GLU A 249 -9.20 5.87 -9.55
CA GLU A 249 -9.81 6.40 -10.78
C GLU A 249 -10.28 5.29 -11.72
N PHE A 250 -9.54 4.18 -11.82
CA PHE A 250 -9.96 2.98 -12.53
C PHE A 250 -11.28 2.43 -11.95
N TRP A 251 -11.39 2.35 -10.62
CA TRP A 251 -12.59 1.90 -9.93
C TRP A 251 -13.77 2.85 -10.18
N LEU A 252 -13.54 4.16 -10.10
CA LEU A 252 -14.58 5.17 -10.28
C LEU A 252 -14.97 5.44 -11.74
N ALA A 253 -14.24 4.89 -12.71
CA ALA A 253 -14.48 5.13 -14.13
C ALA A 253 -15.87 4.63 -14.56
N LYS A 254 -16.73 5.60 -14.92
CA LYS A 254 -18.09 5.36 -15.45
C LYS A 254 -18.10 4.96 -16.92
N THR A 255 -17.09 5.36 -17.68
CA THR A 255 -16.98 5.06 -19.11
C THR A 255 -15.78 4.14 -19.36
N ARG A 256 -15.88 3.33 -20.41
CA ARG A 256 -14.79 2.45 -20.85
C ARG A 256 -13.52 3.24 -21.16
N GLN A 257 -13.63 4.33 -21.91
CA GLN A 257 -12.49 5.21 -22.23
C GLN A 257 -11.72 5.69 -21.00
N ARG A 258 -12.43 6.14 -19.95
CA ARG A 258 -11.76 6.58 -18.70
C ARG A 258 -11.08 5.43 -17.98
N ARG A 259 -11.67 4.23 -18.04
CA ARG A 259 -11.07 3.04 -17.43
C ARG A 259 -9.83 2.59 -18.18
N ASP A 260 -9.90 2.54 -19.50
CA ASP A 260 -8.78 2.18 -20.36
C ASP A 260 -7.63 3.17 -20.18
N ALA A 261 -7.93 4.47 -20.04
CA ALA A 261 -6.92 5.49 -19.71
C ALA A 261 -6.26 5.26 -18.33
N ALA A 262 -7.05 4.96 -17.29
CA ALA A 262 -6.52 4.67 -15.96
C ALA A 262 -5.67 3.38 -15.96
N LEU A 263 -6.13 2.34 -16.66
CA LEU A 263 -5.39 1.09 -16.82
C LEU A 263 -4.08 1.31 -17.57
N ALA A 264 -4.11 2.04 -18.69
CA ALA A 264 -2.91 2.40 -19.44
C ALA A 264 -1.91 3.18 -18.57
N ALA A 265 -2.39 4.11 -17.74
CA ALA A 265 -1.54 4.82 -16.79
C ALA A 265 -0.93 3.89 -15.74
N MET A 266 -1.69 2.94 -15.19
CA MET A 266 -1.17 1.94 -14.24
C MET A 266 -0.12 1.02 -14.89
N VAL A 267 -0.34 0.57 -16.13
CA VAL A 267 0.63 -0.23 -16.89
C VAL A 267 1.89 0.58 -17.17
N GLY A 268 1.73 1.82 -17.65
CA GLY A 268 2.86 2.73 -17.89
C GLY A 268 3.68 3.00 -16.63
N LEU A 269 3.02 3.20 -15.49
CA LEU A 269 3.67 3.35 -14.19
C LEU A 269 4.44 2.08 -13.80
N SER A 270 3.85 0.90 -14.01
CA SER A 270 4.52 -0.38 -13.71
C SER A 270 5.78 -0.58 -14.55
N VAL A 271 5.70 -0.26 -15.85
CA VAL A 271 6.85 -0.29 -16.75
C VAL A 271 7.91 0.73 -16.32
N ALA A 272 7.52 1.96 -15.97
CA ALA A 272 8.45 2.99 -15.50
C ALA A 272 9.18 2.56 -14.22
N VAL A 273 8.48 1.96 -13.25
CA VAL A 273 9.08 1.40 -12.02
C VAL A 273 10.08 0.29 -12.35
N LEU A 274 9.74 -0.62 -13.27
CA LEU A 274 10.64 -1.70 -13.68
C LEU A 274 11.89 -1.19 -14.38
N VAL A 275 11.74 -0.24 -15.31
CA VAL A 275 12.87 0.38 -16.03
C VAL A 275 13.78 1.14 -15.06
N ALA A 276 13.21 1.95 -14.17
CA ALA A 276 13.98 2.67 -13.17
C ALA A 276 14.69 1.70 -12.20
N GLY A 277 14.02 0.65 -11.76
CA GLY A 277 14.61 -0.39 -10.93
C GLY A 277 15.80 -1.07 -11.63
N LYS A 278 15.62 -1.49 -12.88
CA LYS A 278 16.69 -2.08 -13.70
C LYS A 278 17.90 -1.15 -13.83
N ALA A 279 17.67 0.13 -14.12
CA ALA A 279 18.75 1.11 -14.27
C ALA A 279 19.57 1.26 -12.98
N ILE A 280 18.92 1.28 -11.80
CA ILE A 280 19.61 1.34 -10.51
C ILE A 280 20.43 0.05 -10.27
N TYR A 281 19.92 -1.10 -10.70
CA TYR A 281 20.66 -2.37 -10.63
C TYR A 281 21.92 -2.37 -11.50
N GLU A 282 21.83 -1.84 -12.71
CA GLU A 282 22.97 -1.70 -13.62
C GLU A 282 24.00 -0.73 -13.05
N GLU A 283 23.54 0.43 -12.54
CA GLU A 283 24.41 1.41 -11.87
C GLU A 283 25.18 0.79 -10.69
N LYS A 284 24.52 -0.05 -9.88
CA LYS A 284 25.20 -0.75 -8.78
C LYS A 284 26.28 -1.71 -9.27
N LYS A 285 26.00 -2.48 -10.31
CA LYS A 285 26.99 -3.42 -10.88
C LYS A 285 28.22 -2.67 -11.37
N ASP A 286 28.03 -1.54 -12.05
CA ASP A 286 29.13 -0.71 -12.54
C ASP A 286 29.93 -0.09 -11.38
N TYR A 287 29.23 0.36 -10.33
CA TYR A 287 29.87 0.87 -9.11
C TYR A 287 30.75 -0.20 -8.43
N ASP A 288 30.21 -1.40 -8.24
CA ASP A 288 30.93 -2.51 -7.60
C ASP A 288 32.15 -2.95 -8.43
N ALA A 289 32.02 -3.02 -9.76
CA ALA A 289 33.11 -3.35 -10.68
C ALA A 289 34.25 -2.31 -10.61
N ASN A 290 33.89 -1.03 -10.56
CA ASN A 290 34.86 0.07 -10.46
C ASN A 290 35.58 0.08 -9.10
N GLN A 291 34.86 -0.16 -8.00
CA GLN A 291 35.47 -0.28 -6.67
C GLN A 291 36.45 -1.45 -6.60
N TYR A 292 36.07 -2.60 -7.15
CA TYR A 292 36.94 -3.78 -7.22
C TYR A 292 38.22 -3.51 -8.02
N SER A 293 38.10 -2.87 -9.19
CA SER A 293 39.25 -2.48 -10.03
C SER A 293 40.21 -1.55 -9.29
N ARG A 294 39.68 -0.54 -8.57
CA ARG A 294 40.49 0.39 -7.76
C ARG A 294 41.20 -0.31 -6.61
N ALA A 295 40.52 -1.23 -5.92
CA ALA A 295 41.12 -2.01 -4.83
C ALA A 295 42.26 -2.90 -5.36
N LYS A 296 42.05 -3.58 -6.49
CA LYS A 296 43.05 -4.41 -7.15
C LYS A 296 44.29 -3.61 -7.57
N ASN A 297 44.11 -2.43 -8.16
CA ASN A 297 45.23 -1.57 -8.56
C ASN A 297 46.03 -1.04 -7.36
N ARG A 298 45.39 -0.83 -6.20
CA ARG A 298 46.09 -0.45 -4.97
C ARG A 298 46.92 -1.59 -4.39
N SER A 299 46.44 -2.84 -4.45
CA SER A 299 47.19 -3.99 -3.95
C SER A 299 48.41 -4.37 -4.79
N PHE A 300 48.50 -3.93 -6.05
CA PHE A 300 49.69 -4.12 -6.89
C PHE A 300 50.71 -2.98 -6.77
N ALA A 301 50.35 -1.88 -6.10
CA ALA A 301 51.23 -0.73 -5.90
C ALA A 301 51.95 -0.75 -4.53
N THR A 302 51.74 -1.79 -3.73
CA THR A 302 52.36 -2.06 -2.42
C THR A 302 53.17 -3.34 -2.49
#